data_AF-A0A925X6Z0-F1
#
_entry.id   AF-A0A925X6Z0-F1
#
_cell.length_a   1.000
_cell.length_b   1.000
_cell.length_c   1.000
_cell.angle_alpha   90.00
_cell.angle_beta   90.00
_cell.angle_gamma   90.00
#
_symmetry.space_group_name_H-M   'P 1'
#
loop_
_entity.id
_entity.type
_entity.pdbx_description
1 polymer ?
#
loop_
_entity_poly.entity_id
_entity_poly.type
_entity_poly.pdbx_seq_one_letter_code
_entity_poly.pdbx_strand_id
1 'polypeptide(L)'
;KAKVFSGYQLETPKFPIEKAVAMAWQAYPNPTHTFVQLPQDSIAPIRLVLRYPYQLVRKQNTLHFDQYSGKLLKTDLYKDFNTADKIRVSNYDLHTGQMFGIFGKTIWFMAALFAASLPITGFLIWWNKRKKVKKQETSSVNISTLAENKI
;
A
#
# COMPACT_ATOMS: atom_id res chain seq x y z
N LYS A 1 7.97 -9.25 -31.44
CA LYS A 1 8.93 -9.69 -30.40
C LYS A 1 8.94 -8.64 -29.30
N ALA A 2 8.23 -8.87 -28.19
CA ALA A 2 8.19 -7.91 -27.07
C ALA A 2 9.52 -7.95 -26.32
N LYS A 3 10.14 -6.78 -26.15
CA LYS A 3 11.38 -6.61 -25.38
C LYS A 3 10.98 -6.61 -23.90
N VAL A 4 11.16 -7.75 -23.24
CA VAL A 4 10.94 -7.89 -21.79
C VAL A 4 12.05 -7.09 -21.09
N PHE A 5 11.69 -6.04 -20.36
CA PHE A 5 12.60 -5.28 -19.51
C PHE A 5 12.97 -6.15 -18.28
N SER A 6 13.87 -7.12 -18.49
CA SER A 6 14.32 -8.11 -17.50
C SER A 6 15.62 -7.64 -16.83
N GLY A 7 15.54 -6.59 -16.01
CA GLY A 7 16.63 -6.17 -15.13
C GLY A 7 16.71 -6.97 -13.82
N TYR A 8 15.72 -7.83 -13.54
CA TYR A 8 15.69 -8.72 -12.39
C TYR A 8 15.93 -10.14 -12.88
N GLN A 9 17.15 -10.66 -12.70
CA GLN A 9 17.36 -12.09 -12.83
C GLN A 9 16.79 -12.74 -11.58
N LEU A 10 15.57 -13.26 -11.67
CA LEU A 10 15.01 -14.11 -10.64
C LEU A 10 15.89 -15.35 -10.56
N GLU A 11 16.83 -15.36 -9.61
CA GLU A 11 17.62 -16.55 -9.34
C GLU A 11 16.66 -17.65 -8.91
N THR A 12 16.56 -18.69 -9.73
CA THR A 12 15.71 -19.82 -9.41
C THR A 12 16.27 -20.51 -8.18
N PRO A 13 15.49 -20.67 -7.09
CA PRO A 13 15.97 -21.36 -5.91
C PRO A 13 16.44 -22.77 -6.29
N LYS A 14 17.64 -23.16 -5.85
CA LYS A 14 18.19 -24.49 -6.14
C LYS A 14 17.42 -25.59 -5.41
N PHE A 15 16.83 -25.26 -4.25
CA PHE A 15 15.98 -26.17 -3.51
C PHE A 15 14.57 -26.25 -4.14
N PRO A 16 14.03 -27.47 -4.37
CA PRO A 16 12.68 -27.63 -4.91
C PRO A 16 11.62 -27.01 -3.99
N ILE A 17 10.91 -26.01 -4.52
CA ILE A 17 9.84 -25.29 -3.80
C ILE A 17 8.74 -26.25 -3.34
N GLU A 18 8.40 -27.25 -4.17
CA GLU A 18 7.39 -28.26 -3.85
C GLU A 18 7.70 -29.01 -2.56
N LYS A 19 8.99 -29.32 -2.34
CA LYS A 19 9.43 -29.98 -1.10
C LYS A 19 9.29 -29.05 0.10
N ALA A 20 9.59 -27.76 -0.05
CA ALA A 20 9.38 -26.76 1.01
C ALA A 20 7.89 -26.64 1.37
N VAL A 21 7.02 -26.62 0.37
CA VAL A 21 5.56 -26.55 0.56
C VAL A 21 5.04 -27.82 1.23
N ALA A 22 5.48 -29.00 0.81
CA ALA A 22 5.10 -30.26 1.43
C ALA A 22 5.50 -30.31 2.91
N MET A 23 6.72 -29.90 3.25
CA MET A 23 7.17 -29.78 4.64
C MET A 23 6.31 -28.79 5.44
N ALA A 24 5.96 -27.65 4.84
CA ALA A 24 5.12 -26.65 5.49
C ALA A 24 3.70 -27.16 5.76
N TRP A 25 3.09 -27.87 4.81
CA TRP A 25 1.74 -28.44 4.96
C TRP A 25 1.70 -29.62 5.94
N GLN A 26 2.79 -30.39 6.04
CA GLN A 26 2.91 -31.45 7.04
C GLN A 26 2.98 -30.86 8.46
N ALA A 27 3.74 -29.79 8.66
CA ALA A 27 3.86 -29.13 9.96
C ALA A 27 2.60 -28.32 10.33
N TYR A 28 1.95 -27.71 9.35
CA TYR A 28 0.80 -26.82 9.55
C TYR A 28 -0.32 -27.13 8.54
N PRO A 29 -1.21 -28.08 8.86
CA PRO A 29 -2.25 -28.54 7.92
C PRO A 29 -3.33 -27.48 7.67
N ASN A 30 -4.01 -27.62 6.52
CA ASN A 30 -5.21 -26.86 6.12
C ASN A 30 -5.06 -25.32 6.01
N PRO A 31 -4.04 -24.77 5.32
CA PRO A 31 -4.05 -23.36 4.95
C PRO A 31 -5.14 -23.08 3.90
N THR A 32 -5.90 -21.99 4.08
CA THR A 32 -6.83 -21.48 3.05
C THR A 32 -6.08 -21.02 1.80
N HIS A 33 -4.94 -20.35 1.99
CA HIS A 33 -4.09 -19.90 0.91
C HIS A 33 -2.62 -20.06 1.29
N THR A 34 -1.83 -20.65 0.39
CA THR A 34 -0.37 -20.70 0.52
C THR A 34 0.24 -19.76 -0.50
N PHE A 35 0.94 -18.73 -0.03
CA PHE A 35 1.70 -17.84 -0.90
C PHE A 35 3.17 -18.21 -0.83
N VAL A 36 3.76 -18.50 -1.99
CA VAL A 36 5.19 -18.72 -2.12
C VAL A 36 5.82 -17.44 -2.65
N GLN A 37 6.75 -16.88 -1.89
CA GLN A 37 7.58 -15.78 -2.34
C GLN A 37 8.97 -16.32 -2.67
N LEU A 38 9.32 -16.17 -3.94
CA LEU A 38 10.63 -16.54 -4.45
C LEU A 38 11.69 -15.59 -3.89
N PRO A 39 12.91 -16.10 -3.62
CA PRO A 39 14.03 -15.27 -3.23
C PRO A 39 14.33 -14.29 -4.36
N GLN A 40 14.58 -13.03 -3.98
CA GLN A 40 14.90 -11.97 -4.94
C GLN A 40 16.39 -11.93 -5.27
N ASP A 41 17.23 -12.34 -4.31
CA ASP A 41 18.70 -12.33 -4.39
C ASP A 41 19.28 -13.67 -3.91
N SER A 42 20.58 -13.89 -4.19
CA SER A 42 21.32 -15.11 -3.82
C SER A 42 21.38 -15.40 -2.31
N ILE A 43 21.01 -14.45 -1.45
CA ILE A 43 21.03 -14.59 0.01
C ILE A 43 19.61 -14.67 0.58
N ALA A 44 18.59 -14.27 -0.19
CA ALA A 44 17.23 -14.21 0.30
C ALA A 44 16.65 -15.62 0.58
N PRO A 45 15.89 -15.82 1.65
CA PRO A 45 15.22 -17.08 1.90
C PRO A 45 13.98 -17.24 1.00
N ILE A 46 13.59 -18.49 0.75
CA ILE A 46 12.25 -18.81 0.22
C ILE A 46 11.25 -18.55 1.34
N ARG A 47 10.30 -17.66 1.11
CA ARG A 47 9.28 -17.30 2.10
C ARG A 47 7.94 -17.95 1.76
N LEU A 48 7.47 -18.81 2.66
CA LEU A 48 6.16 -19.46 2.57
C LEU A 48 5.20 -18.80 3.56
N VAL A 49 4.09 -18.26 3.07
CA VAL A 49 3.04 -17.67 3.90
C VAL A 49 1.80 -18.54 3.83
N LEU A 50 1.50 -19.20 4.95
CA LEU A 50 0.30 -20.01 5.13
C LEU A 50 -0.78 -19.14 5.78
N ARG A 51 -1.87 -18.90 5.07
CA ARG A 51 -2.99 -18.09 5.54
C ARG A 51 -4.16 -19.00 5.91
N TYR A 52 -4.73 -18.76 7.08
CA TYR A 52 -5.88 -19.49 7.64
C TYR A 52 -7.16 -18.68 7.50
N PRO A 53 -8.35 -19.27 7.74
CA PRO A 53 -9.59 -18.48 7.69
C PRO A 53 -9.64 -17.50 8.88
N TYR A 54 -9.96 -16.24 8.60
CA TYR A 54 -10.16 -15.20 9.61
C TYR A 54 -11.23 -14.19 9.17
N GLN A 55 -11.78 -13.48 10.15
CA GLN A 55 -12.79 -12.43 9.92
C GLN A 55 -12.20 -11.04 10.16
N LEU A 56 -11.56 -10.81 11.31
CA LEU A 56 -11.05 -9.48 11.71
C LEU A 56 -9.52 -9.40 11.68
N VAL A 57 -8.86 -10.29 12.43
CA VAL A 57 -7.39 -10.30 12.55
C VAL A 57 -6.81 -11.36 11.64
N ARG A 58 -5.87 -10.97 10.78
CA ARG A 58 -5.24 -11.86 9.81
C ARG A 58 -4.46 -12.98 10.51
N LYS A 59 -4.93 -14.21 10.32
CA LYS A 59 -4.29 -15.43 10.80
C LYS A 59 -3.36 -15.98 9.72
N GLN A 60 -2.05 -15.80 9.88
CA GLN A 60 -1.07 -16.36 8.97
C GLN A 60 0.20 -16.81 9.70
N ASN A 61 0.80 -17.89 9.23
CA ASN A 61 2.13 -18.34 9.60
C ASN A 61 3.08 -18.04 8.44
N THR A 62 4.27 -17.54 8.74
CA THR A 62 5.34 -17.33 7.75
C THR A 62 6.51 -18.24 8.09
N LEU A 63 6.95 -19.03 7.13
CA LEU A 63 8.12 -19.88 7.23
C LEU A 63 9.17 -19.38 6.26
N HIS A 64 10.42 -19.32 6.70
CA HIS A 64 11.56 -18.88 5.91
C HIS A 64 12.51 -20.06 5.74
N PHE A 65 12.67 -20.52 4.51
CA PHE A 65 13.54 -21.63 4.15
C PHE A 65 14.78 -21.13 3.44
N ASP A 66 15.92 -21.75 3.72
CA ASP A 66 17.14 -21.53 2.96
C ASP A 66 16.97 -22.03 1.52
N GLN A 67 17.30 -21.18 0.54
CA GLN A 67 17.02 -21.46 -0.87
C GLN A 67 17.93 -22.53 -1.51
N TYR A 68 19.02 -22.90 -0.83
CA TYR A 68 19.98 -23.90 -1.30
C TYR A 68 19.79 -25.24 -0.60
N SER A 69 19.78 -25.23 0.73
CA SER A 69 19.71 -26.43 1.57
C SER A 69 18.28 -26.86 1.91
N GLY A 70 17.30 -25.96 1.79
CA GLY A 70 15.93 -26.20 2.25
C GLY A 70 15.79 -26.24 3.78
N LYS A 71 16.81 -25.81 4.51
CA LYS A 71 16.77 -25.72 5.98
C LYS A 71 15.79 -24.63 6.42
N LEU A 72 14.96 -24.93 7.41
CA LEU A 72 14.10 -23.92 8.02
C LEU A 72 14.94 -22.95 8.85
N LEU A 73 14.96 -21.67 8.45
CA LEU A 73 15.75 -20.62 9.08
C LEU A 73 14.96 -19.90 10.17
N LYS A 74 13.70 -19.56 9.88
CA LYS A 74 12.85 -18.80 10.80
C LYS A 74 11.37 -19.16 10.61
N THR A 75 10.62 -19.11 11.71
CA THR A 75 9.16 -19.27 11.72
C THR A 75 8.51 -18.10 12.46
N ASP A 76 7.69 -17.33 11.77
CA ASP A 76 6.82 -16.32 12.37
C ASP A 76 5.41 -16.91 12.45
N LEU A 77 5.04 -17.43 13.63
CA LEU A 77 3.77 -18.12 13.84
C LEU A 77 2.74 -17.17 14.46
N TYR A 78 1.49 -17.26 14.02
CA TYR A 78 0.41 -16.43 14.54
C TYR A 78 0.22 -16.57 16.06
N LYS A 79 0.50 -17.75 16.62
CA LYS A 79 0.39 -18.02 18.06
C LYS A 79 1.36 -17.17 18.90
N ASP A 80 2.50 -16.81 18.33
CA ASP A 80 3.59 -16.09 19.00
C ASP A 80 3.49 -14.57 18.75
N PHE A 81 2.48 -14.11 18.00
CA PHE A 81 2.30 -12.69 17.69
C PHE A 81 1.74 -11.91 18.87
N ASN A 82 2.42 -10.81 19.21
CA ASN A 82 1.88 -9.79 20.11
C ASN A 82 0.80 -8.96 19.39
N THR A 83 0.19 -8.02 20.11
CA THR A 83 -0.86 -7.13 19.57
C THR A 83 -0.35 -6.28 18.39
N ALA A 84 0.88 -5.77 18.46
CA ALA A 84 1.47 -4.96 17.41
C ALA A 84 1.70 -5.78 16.13
N ASP A 85 2.16 -7.03 16.25
CA ASP A 85 2.35 -7.94 15.12
C ASP A 85 1.03 -8.27 14.44
N LYS A 86 -0.04 -8.50 15.22
CA LYS A 86 -1.40 -8.73 14.70
C LYS A 86 -1.91 -7.54 13.89
N ILE A 87 -1.69 -6.32 14.39
CA ILE A 87 -2.04 -5.09 13.66
C ILE A 87 -1.19 -4.97 12.40
N ARG A 88 0.12 -5.19 12.50
CA ARG A 88 1.05 -5.11 11.36
C ARG A 88 0.65 -6.04 10.22
N VAL A 89 0.34 -7.31 10.51
CA VAL A 89 -0.08 -8.26 9.46
C VAL A 89 -1.47 -7.93 8.91
N SER A 90 -2.36 -7.37 9.72
CA SER A 90 -3.72 -6.98 9.32
C SER A 90 -3.78 -5.60 8.65
N ASN A 91 -2.68 -4.83 8.65
CA ASN A 91 -2.63 -3.49 8.08
C ASN A 91 -2.98 -3.48 6.58
N TYR A 92 -2.58 -4.50 5.83
CA TYR A 92 -2.96 -4.63 4.43
C TYR A 92 -4.49 -4.77 4.26
N ASP A 93 -5.12 -5.53 5.15
CA ASP A 93 -6.57 -5.77 5.11
C ASP A 93 -7.33 -4.52 5.58
N LEU A 94 -6.74 -3.71 6.47
CA LEU A 94 -7.24 -2.37 6.81
C LEU A 94 -7.12 -1.41 5.63
N HIS A 95 -5.95 -1.37 4.99
CA HIS A 95 -5.65 -0.50 3.87
C HIS A 95 -6.53 -0.78 2.64
N THR A 96 -6.95 -2.03 2.45
CA THR A 96 -7.87 -2.40 1.36
C THR A 96 -9.35 -2.32 1.77
N GLY A 97 -9.65 -1.98 3.02
CA GLY A 97 -11.01 -1.98 3.57
C GLY A 97 -11.64 -3.38 3.65
N GLN A 98 -10.87 -4.45 3.42
CA GLN A 98 -11.38 -5.82 3.42
C GLN A 98 -11.80 -6.28 4.83
N MET A 99 -11.22 -5.68 5.87
CA MET A 99 -11.48 -6.05 7.27
C MET A 99 -12.97 -5.96 7.67
N PHE A 100 -13.74 -5.06 7.06
CA PHE A 100 -15.19 -4.90 7.30
C PHE A 100 -16.05 -5.34 6.11
N GLY A 101 -15.49 -6.10 5.18
CA GLY A 101 -16.19 -6.56 3.98
C GLY A 101 -16.68 -5.41 3.09
N ILE A 102 -17.95 -5.45 2.69
CA ILE A 102 -18.53 -4.44 1.80
C ILE A 102 -18.61 -3.05 2.46
N PHE A 103 -18.86 -3.00 3.77
CA PHE A 103 -18.95 -1.75 4.50
C PHE A 103 -17.63 -0.97 4.48
N GLY A 104 -16.51 -1.66 4.73
CA GLY A 104 -15.18 -1.04 4.68
C GLY A 104 -14.82 -0.55 3.28
N LYS A 105 -15.18 -1.32 2.24
CA LYS A 105 -14.99 -0.92 0.84
C LYS A 105 -15.79 0.33 0.47
N THR A 106 -17.04 0.46 0.94
CA THR A 106 -17.86 1.65 0.70
C THR A 106 -17.24 2.90 1.32
N ILE A 107 -16.72 2.82 2.56
CA ILE A 107 -16.04 3.95 3.20
C ILE A 107 -14.81 4.36 2.38
N TRP A 108 -14.01 3.41 1.92
CA TRP A 108 -12.82 3.69 1.10
C TRP A 108 -13.16 4.28 -0.26
N PHE A 109 -14.27 3.82 -0.87
CA PHE A 109 -14.79 4.42 -2.08
C PHE A 109 -15.18 5.89 -1.87
N MET A 110 -15.88 6.20 -0.78
CA MET A 110 -16.23 7.59 -0.43
C MET A 110 -14.98 8.44 -0.14
N ALA A 111 -14.01 7.90 0.60
CA ALA A 111 -12.76 8.59 0.89
C ALA A 111 -11.98 8.90 -0.41
N ALA A 112 -11.93 7.95 -1.35
CA ALA A 112 -11.32 8.15 -2.65
C ALA A 112 -12.06 9.21 -3.49
N LEU A 113 -13.39 9.26 -3.40
CA LEU A 113 -14.21 10.28 -4.07
C LEU A 113 -13.88 11.69 -3.53
N PHE A 114 -13.77 11.84 -2.22
CA PHE A 114 -13.34 13.11 -1.61
C PHE A 114 -11.92 13.48 -2.02
N ALA A 115 -10.98 12.54 -1.96
CA ALA A 115 -9.60 12.77 -2.41
C ALA A 115 -9.53 13.20 -3.89
N ALA A 116 -10.33 12.59 -4.76
CA ALA A 116 -10.41 12.94 -6.18
C ALA A 116 -11.03 14.33 -6.43
N SER A 117 -11.82 14.84 -5.50
CA SER A 117 -12.40 16.20 -5.59
C SER A 117 -11.42 17.32 -5.21
N LEU A 118 -10.35 17.01 -4.47
CA LEU A 118 -9.35 18.00 -4.03
C LEU A 118 -8.60 18.66 -5.20
N PRO A 119 -8.11 17.93 -6.24
CA PRO A 119 -7.50 18.55 -7.41
C PRO A 119 -8.48 19.44 -8.19
N ILE A 120 -9.74 19.01 -8.31
CA ILE A 120 -10.78 19.75 -9.04
C ILE A 120 -11.07 21.08 -8.33
N THR A 121 -11.32 21.02 -7.03
CA THR A 121 -11.60 22.21 -6.23
C THR A 121 -10.39 23.15 -6.14
N GLY A 122 -9.17 22.60 -5.97
CA GLY A 122 -7.93 23.37 -6.01
C GLY A 122 -7.70 24.08 -7.35
N PHE A 123 -7.95 23.40 -8.47
CA PHE A 123 -7.86 23.99 -9.81
C PHE A 123 -8.89 25.11 -10.02
N LEU A 124 -10.13 24.91 -9.59
CA LEU A 124 -11.18 25.93 -9.68
C LEU A 124 -10.84 27.19 -8.87
N ILE A 125 -10.30 27.03 -7.64
CA ILE A 125 -9.85 28.15 -6.81
C ILE A 125 -8.72 28.92 -7.50
N TRP A 126 -7.73 28.22 -8.04
CA TRP A 126 -6.62 28.85 -8.77
C TRP A 126 -7.12 29.67 -9.96
N TRP A 127 -8.02 29.11 -10.77
CA TRP A 127 -8.60 29.79 -11.93
C TRP A 127 -9.40 31.04 -11.54
N ASN A 128 -10.20 30.96 -10.47
CA ASN A 128 -10.99 32.09 -10.00
C ASN A 128 -10.13 33.22 -9.42
N LYS A 129 -9.04 32.90 -8.72
CA LYS A 129 -8.08 33.90 -8.23
C LYS A 129 -7.40 34.65 -9.39
N ARG A 130 -7.08 33.98 -10.50
CA ARG A 130 -6.47 34.63 -11.67
C ARG A 130 -7.40 35.65 -12.36
N LYS A 131 -8.71 35.42 -12.35
CA LYS A 131 -9.70 36.36 -12.93
C LYS A 131 -9.90 37.61 -12.08
N LYS A 132 -9.79 37.53 -10.76
CA LYS A 132 -9.97 38.68 -9.86
C LYS A 132 -8.80 39.66 -9.87
N VAL A 133 -7.57 39.22 -10.14
CA VAL A 133 -6.40 40.11 -10.22
C VAL A 133 -6.51 41.11 -11.39
N LYS A 134 -7.21 40.78 -12.47
CA LYS A 134 -7.42 41.68 -13.62
C LYS A 134 -8.46 42.79 -13.41
N LYS A 135 -9.23 42.79 -12.31
CA LYS A 135 -10.37 43.72 -12.12
C LYS A 135 -10.11 44.85 -11.12
N GLN A 136 -8.90 44.96 -10.56
CA GLN A 136 -8.60 45.88 -9.44
C GLN A 136 -7.66 47.05 -9.80
N GLU A 137 -7.29 47.25 -11.09
CA GLU A 137 -6.37 48.33 -11.50
C GLU A 137 -7.05 49.55 -12.15
N THR A 138 -8.38 49.65 -12.14
CA THR A 138 -9.09 50.85 -12.65
C THR A 138 -10.06 51.40 -11.61
N SER A 139 -9.53 51.77 -10.45
CA SER A 139 -10.20 52.70 -9.54
C SER A 139 -9.43 54.01 -9.57
N SER A 140 -9.95 54.94 -10.35
CA SER A 140 -9.52 56.32 -10.55
C SER A 140 -8.94 56.99 -9.30
N VAL A 141 -7.67 57.35 -9.36
CA VAL A 141 -7.08 58.37 -8.47
C VAL A 141 -7.73 59.71 -8.85
N ASN A 142 -8.60 60.24 -7.99
CA ASN A 142 -9.20 61.55 -8.16
C ASN A 142 -8.14 62.63 -7.82
N ILE A 143 -7.58 63.27 -8.85
CA ILE A 143 -6.52 64.29 -8.73
C ILE A 143 -7.04 65.60 -8.09
N SER A 144 -8.36 65.78 -7.94
CA SER A 144 -8.96 67.01 -7.43
C SER A 144 -8.69 67.31 -5.95
N THR A 145 -8.27 66.33 -5.14
CA THR A 145 -7.97 66.53 -3.71
C THR A 145 -6.55 67.01 -3.40
N LEU A 146 -5.65 67.04 -4.40
CA LEU A 146 -4.25 67.48 -4.19
C LEU A 146 -4.04 68.99 -4.41
N ALA A 147 -5.01 69.69 -4.99
CA ALA A 147 -4.88 71.11 -5.33
C ALA A 147 -5.37 72.06 -4.21
N GLU A 148 -6.10 71.57 -3.20
CA GLU A 148 -6.75 72.43 -2.19
C GLU A 148 -5.90 72.66 -0.94
N ASN A 149 -4.82 71.89 -0.74
CA ASN A 149 -3.96 72.00 0.45
C ASN A 149 -2.64 72.75 0.15
N LYS A 150 -2.73 73.83 -0.64
CA LYS A 150 -1.58 74.68 -0.98
C LYS A 150 -1.98 76.15 -1.13
N ILE A 151 -2.60 76.72 -0.10
CA ILE A 151 -2.65 78.17 0.14
C ILE A 151 -2.37 78.40 1.63
#